data_AF-A0A0A7FUH3-F1
#
_entry.id   AF-A0A0A7FUH3-F1
#
_cell.length_a   1.000
_cell.length_b   1.000
_cell.length_c   1.000
_cell.angle_alpha   90.00
_cell.angle_beta   90.00
_cell.angle_gamma   90.00
#
_symmetry.space_group_name_H-M   'P 1'
#
loop_
_entity.id
_entity.type
_entity.pdbx_description
1 polymer ?
#
loop_
_entity_poly.entity_id
_entity_poly.type
_entity_poly.pdbx_seq_one_letter_code
_entity_poly.pdbx_strand_id
1 'polypeptide(L)'
;MENLILYSISIFFLIGAFDYIIGNKLKLGKYFEDGIKTMGPLAISMVGILSLTPVITKGLELFLIPLSYKIGIDPSIFISSLIAVDMGGFNISQNIAATNEMAQFSGILMASTLGCTLSFTLPLAIGIIKKESKKELFIGIVFGIITLPIGLLIGGIMLNISLKVLIINLLPIIFIAIMLSIGIFYFNDITIKILNIFSKVIFFISIIGITIQGVQSISGIVIFKNLMPLDEVLYVVWKIAVFLGGAYVLLEVIKRALNSKLNFFSKKFNLSENSIVVFLGSLASAIVVFSKFEELDSKGKILCTAFSVGGAYVLGGQLGFIASEAKELITIYITTKLICGFLAVIVCIIYIRIKNVWIKEKGIG
;
A
#
# COMPACT_ATOMS: atom_id res chain seq x y z
N MET A 1 -6.88 -8.04 19.91
CA MET A 1 -7.70 -7.89 18.67
C MET A 1 -7.03 -8.53 17.46
N GLU A 2 -5.69 -8.52 17.34
CA GLU A 2 -4.97 -9.18 16.23
C GLU A 2 -5.43 -10.62 15.95
N ASN A 3 -5.53 -11.44 16.99
CA ASN A 3 -5.93 -12.84 16.86
C ASN A 3 -7.33 -13.00 16.24
N LEU A 4 -8.27 -12.08 16.49
CA LEU A 4 -9.60 -12.15 15.89
C LEU A 4 -9.56 -11.94 14.36
N ILE A 5 -8.72 -11.04 13.88
CA ILE A 5 -8.58 -10.77 12.44
C ILE A 5 -7.95 -11.98 11.75
N LEU A 6 -6.88 -12.52 12.34
CA LEU A 6 -6.21 -13.72 11.83
C LEU A 6 -7.14 -14.95 11.86
N TYR A 7 -7.92 -15.14 12.93
CA TYR A 7 -8.90 -16.21 13.01
C TYR A 7 -10.02 -16.05 11.97
N SER A 8 -10.52 -14.84 11.77
CA SER A 8 -11.51 -14.55 10.73
C SER A 8 -10.98 -14.95 9.35
N ILE A 9 -9.77 -14.51 8.98
CA ILE A 9 -9.16 -14.83 7.70
C ILE A 9 -8.92 -16.33 7.55
N SER A 10 -8.51 -17.02 8.62
CA SER A 10 -8.37 -18.47 8.63
C SER A 10 -9.71 -19.20 8.40
N ILE A 11 -10.81 -18.73 9.00
CA ILE A 11 -12.15 -19.27 8.76
C ILE A 11 -12.55 -19.09 7.30
N PHE A 12 -12.35 -17.90 6.72
CA PHE A 12 -12.68 -17.66 5.32
C PHE A 12 -11.77 -18.41 4.35
N PHE A 13 -10.52 -18.66 4.72
CA PHE A 13 -9.63 -19.57 3.99
C PHE A 13 -10.21 -20.98 3.95
N LEU A 14 -10.66 -21.52 5.10
CA LEU A 14 -11.30 -22.83 5.18
C LEU A 14 -12.59 -22.90 4.36
N ILE A 15 -13.43 -21.88 4.42
CA ILE A 15 -14.68 -21.79 3.63
C ILE A 15 -14.36 -21.79 2.13
N GLY A 16 -13.39 -20.98 1.70
CA GLY A 16 -12.97 -20.91 0.30
C GLY A 16 -12.37 -22.22 -0.20
N ALA A 17 -11.48 -22.83 0.58
CA ALA A 17 -10.89 -24.13 0.24
C ALA A 17 -11.95 -25.23 0.16
N PHE A 18 -12.90 -25.26 1.09
CA PHE A 18 -14.01 -26.21 1.06
C PHE A 18 -14.90 -26.00 -0.17
N ASP A 19 -15.26 -24.75 -0.48
CA ASP A 19 -16.04 -24.45 -1.68
C ASP A 19 -15.30 -24.85 -2.97
N TYR A 20 -13.98 -24.66 -3.01
CA TYR A 20 -13.14 -25.11 -4.12
C TYR A 20 -13.22 -26.63 -4.32
N ILE A 21 -13.15 -27.42 -3.23
CA ILE A 21 -13.23 -28.90 -3.28
C ILE A 21 -14.59 -29.38 -3.81
N ILE A 22 -15.70 -28.73 -3.44
CA ILE A 22 -17.05 -29.17 -3.86
C ILE A 22 -17.47 -28.66 -5.24
N GLY A 23 -16.54 -28.10 -6.03
CA GLY A 23 -16.79 -27.59 -7.38
C GLY A 23 -17.26 -26.14 -7.44
N ASN A 24 -16.88 -25.30 -6.48
CA ASN A 24 -17.12 -23.85 -6.44
C ASN A 24 -18.62 -23.47 -6.49
N LYS A 25 -19.47 -24.21 -5.78
CA LYS A 25 -20.93 -24.04 -5.76
C LYS A 25 -21.35 -22.70 -5.15
N LEU A 26 -20.63 -22.24 -4.12
CA LEU A 26 -20.85 -20.94 -3.49
C LEU A 26 -20.17 -19.80 -4.25
N LYS A 27 -19.43 -20.07 -5.33
CA LYS A 27 -18.63 -19.07 -6.08
C LYS A 27 -17.61 -18.36 -5.19
N LEU A 28 -17.12 -19.01 -4.14
CA LEU A 28 -16.11 -18.51 -3.22
C LEU A 28 -14.76 -19.19 -3.43
N GLY A 29 -14.76 -20.46 -3.85
CA GLY A 29 -13.55 -21.25 -4.11
C GLY A 29 -12.62 -20.62 -5.14
N LYS A 30 -13.15 -19.90 -6.13
CA LYS A 30 -12.32 -19.12 -7.06
C LYS A 30 -11.45 -18.07 -6.35
N TYR A 31 -11.97 -17.38 -5.34
CA TYR A 31 -11.22 -16.33 -4.64
C TYR A 31 -10.12 -16.89 -3.75
N PHE A 32 -10.35 -18.08 -3.19
CA PHE A 32 -9.30 -18.86 -2.53
C PHE A 32 -8.18 -19.20 -3.51
N GLU A 33 -8.53 -19.76 -4.68
CA GLU A 33 -7.56 -20.13 -5.72
C GLU A 33 -6.80 -18.91 -6.24
N ASP A 34 -7.50 -17.81 -6.53
CA ASP A 34 -6.90 -16.55 -6.98
C ASP A 34 -5.89 -16.01 -5.94
N GLY A 35 -6.19 -16.15 -4.64
CA GLY A 35 -5.28 -15.80 -3.56
C GLY A 35 -4.00 -16.66 -3.56
N ILE A 36 -4.11 -17.99 -3.69
CA ILE A 36 -2.94 -18.87 -3.78
C ILE A 36 -2.11 -18.59 -5.04
N LYS A 37 -2.76 -18.36 -6.18
CA LYS A 37 -2.10 -18.04 -7.46
C LYS A 37 -1.28 -16.75 -7.43
N THR A 38 -1.50 -15.87 -6.44
CA THR A 38 -0.66 -14.68 -6.26
C THR A 38 0.79 -15.00 -5.92
N MET A 39 1.11 -16.23 -5.48
CA MET A 39 2.47 -16.65 -5.13
C MET A 39 3.49 -16.38 -6.25
N GLY A 40 3.15 -16.70 -7.50
CA GLY A 40 4.05 -16.47 -8.66
C GLY A 40 4.36 -14.98 -8.88
N PRO A 41 3.32 -14.13 -9.08
CA PRO A 41 3.51 -12.68 -9.19
C PRO A 41 4.24 -12.05 -7.99
N LEU A 42 3.92 -12.47 -6.76
CA LEU A 42 4.60 -12.00 -5.54
C LEU A 42 6.07 -12.40 -5.51
N ALA A 43 6.39 -13.62 -5.95
CA ALA A 43 7.78 -14.07 -6.02
C ALA A 43 8.60 -13.18 -6.96
N ILE A 44 8.07 -12.89 -8.16
CA ILE A 44 8.74 -12.03 -9.15
C ILE A 44 8.96 -10.61 -8.60
N SER A 45 7.99 -10.05 -7.87
CA SER A 45 8.08 -8.67 -7.40
C SER A 45 8.92 -8.50 -6.13
N MET A 46 8.97 -9.49 -5.24
CA MET A 46 9.52 -9.31 -3.89
C MET A 46 10.77 -10.13 -3.59
N VAL A 47 10.92 -11.34 -4.15
CA VAL A 47 11.99 -12.26 -3.74
C VAL A 47 13.36 -11.62 -3.90
N GLY A 48 13.61 -10.96 -5.02
CA GLY A 48 14.93 -10.39 -5.27
C GLY A 48 15.26 -9.21 -4.38
N ILE A 49 14.34 -8.28 -4.16
CA ILE A 49 14.61 -7.12 -3.30
C ILE A 49 14.75 -7.52 -1.82
N LEU A 50 13.96 -8.49 -1.35
CA LEU A 50 14.12 -9.06 0.00
C LEU A 50 15.47 -9.79 0.12
N SER A 51 15.84 -10.60 -0.88
CA SER A 51 17.13 -11.29 -0.89
C SER A 51 18.33 -10.34 -0.86
N LEU A 52 18.23 -9.21 -1.57
CA LEU A 52 19.26 -8.18 -1.64
C LEU A 52 19.24 -7.21 -0.45
N THR A 53 18.23 -7.28 0.43
CA THR A 53 18.07 -6.31 1.52
C THR A 53 19.34 -6.13 2.36
N PRO A 54 20.04 -7.18 2.84
CA PRO A 54 21.25 -6.98 3.65
C PRO A 54 22.36 -6.22 2.90
N VAL A 55 22.49 -6.44 1.59
CA VAL A 55 23.46 -5.75 0.73
C VAL A 55 23.07 -4.28 0.55
N ILE A 56 21.78 -4.01 0.28
CA ILE A 56 21.24 -2.67 0.09
C ILE A 56 21.38 -1.86 1.39
N THR A 57 20.97 -2.43 2.52
CA THR A 57 21.06 -1.82 3.86
C THR A 57 22.47 -1.35 4.17
N LYS A 58 23.49 -2.22 4.00
CA LYS A 58 24.88 -1.86 4.27
C LYS A 58 25.37 -0.67 3.43
N GLY A 59 24.94 -0.58 2.17
CA GLY A 59 25.26 0.56 1.31
C GLY A 59 24.59 1.84 1.77
N LEU A 60 23.33 1.75 2.21
CA LEU A 60 22.54 2.89 2.68
C LEU A 60 23.02 3.44 4.03
N GLU A 61 23.43 2.56 4.96
CA GLU A 61 23.96 2.94 6.28
C GLU A 61 25.09 3.97 6.17
N LEU A 62 26.02 3.77 5.22
CA LEU A 62 27.18 4.64 5.00
C LEU A 62 26.81 6.09 4.70
N PHE A 63 25.65 6.32 4.08
CA PHE A 63 25.21 7.66 3.66
C PHE A 63 24.09 8.22 4.54
N LEU A 64 23.11 7.39 4.90
CA LEU A 64 21.91 7.83 5.61
C LEU A 64 22.16 8.08 7.09
N ILE A 65 22.99 7.26 7.76
CA ILE A 65 23.26 7.43 9.19
C ILE A 65 23.97 8.77 9.48
N PRO A 66 25.07 9.14 8.78
CA PRO A 66 25.70 10.44 9.02
C PRO A 66 24.80 11.63 8.72
N LEU A 67 23.96 11.53 7.69
CA LEU A 67 22.98 12.55 7.34
C LEU A 67 21.90 12.70 8.42
N SER A 68 21.39 11.56 8.90
CA SER A 68 20.40 11.46 9.97
C SER A 68 20.87 12.15 11.24
N TYR A 69 22.11 11.89 11.69
CA TYR A 69 22.69 12.53 12.88
C TYR A 69 22.77 14.05 12.76
N LYS A 70 23.04 14.59 11.57
CA LYS A 70 23.14 16.04 11.35
C LYS A 70 21.78 16.75 11.41
N ILE A 71 20.72 16.09 10.93
CA ILE A 71 19.39 16.71 10.77
C ILE A 71 18.45 16.33 11.93
N GLY A 72 18.78 15.29 12.70
CA GLY A 72 17.97 14.80 13.82
C GLY A 72 16.75 13.98 13.39
N ILE A 73 16.79 13.40 12.19
CA ILE A 73 15.71 12.61 11.58
C ILE A 73 16.18 11.17 11.51
N ASP A 74 15.37 10.22 11.95
CA ASP A 74 15.69 8.80 11.91
C ASP A 74 16.02 8.34 10.47
N PRO A 75 17.13 7.61 10.25
CA PRO A 75 17.58 7.27 8.90
C PRO A 75 16.57 6.38 8.14
N SER A 76 15.72 5.64 8.85
CA SER A 76 14.70 4.77 8.24
C SER A 76 13.59 5.54 7.52
N ILE A 77 13.37 6.81 7.86
CA ILE A 77 12.37 7.69 7.24
C ILE A 77 12.65 7.89 5.75
N PHE A 78 13.91 7.99 5.35
CA PHE A 78 14.29 8.22 3.95
C PHE A 78 13.91 7.04 3.05
N ILE A 79 14.15 5.81 3.51
CA ILE A 79 13.85 4.60 2.73
C ILE A 79 12.37 4.29 2.77
N SER A 80 11.74 4.36 3.94
CA SER A 80 10.31 4.12 4.09
C SER A 80 9.44 5.16 3.41
N SER A 81 9.99 6.33 3.04
CA SER A 81 9.30 7.29 2.17
C SER A 81 9.13 6.77 0.75
N LEU A 82 10.04 5.90 0.29
CA LEU A 82 10.21 5.58 -1.13
C LEU A 82 9.82 4.14 -1.44
N ILE A 83 10.10 3.21 -0.54
CA ILE A 83 9.93 1.77 -0.78
C ILE A 83 8.76 1.24 0.04
N ALA A 84 7.93 0.39 -0.59
CA ALA A 84 6.81 -0.25 0.08
C ALA A 84 7.27 -1.19 1.21
N VAL A 85 6.42 -1.33 2.24
CA VAL A 85 6.62 -2.21 3.41
C VAL A 85 7.10 -3.61 3.01
N ASP A 86 6.46 -4.18 2.00
CA ASP A 86 6.60 -5.54 1.51
C ASP A 86 7.66 -5.65 0.38
N MET A 87 8.15 -4.52 -0.13
CA MET A 87 9.29 -4.46 -1.07
C MET A 87 10.64 -4.26 -0.36
N GLY A 88 10.76 -4.71 0.89
CA GLY A 88 11.97 -4.55 1.72
C GLY A 88 12.02 -3.27 2.54
N GLY A 89 11.02 -2.39 2.45
CA GLY A 89 10.95 -1.16 3.26
C GLY A 89 10.98 -1.45 4.76
N PHE A 90 10.29 -2.50 5.21
CA PHE A 90 10.31 -2.91 6.62
C PHE A 90 11.67 -3.48 7.02
N ASN A 91 12.17 -4.47 6.29
CA ASN A 91 13.44 -5.15 6.59
C ASN A 91 14.63 -4.17 6.59
N ILE A 92 14.69 -3.22 5.65
CA ILE A 92 15.74 -2.18 5.66
C ILE A 92 15.58 -1.30 6.90
N SER A 93 14.36 -0.86 7.22
CA SER A 93 14.10 0.01 8.37
C SER A 93 14.43 -0.63 9.71
N GLN A 94 14.19 -1.94 9.87
CA GLN A 94 14.58 -2.68 11.07
C GLN A 94 16.09 -2.68 11.32
N ASN A 95 16.90 -2.60 10.26
CA ASN A 95 18.35 -2.59 10.40
C ASN A 95 18.92 -1.19 10.63
N ILE A 96 18.31 -0.14 10.07
CA ILE A 96 18.89 1.22 10.11
C ILE A 96 18.25 2.15 11.15
N ALA A 97 17.01 1.90 11.58
CA ALA A 97 16.32 2.80 12.50
C ALA A 97 17.04 2.90 13.85
N ALA A 98 16.94 4.07 14.49
CA ALA A 98 17.60 4.32 15.77
C ALA A 98 16.92 3.59 16.94
N THR A 99 15.61 3.32 16.84
CA THR A 99 14.86 2.54 17.84
C THR A 99 13.91 1.56 17.17
N ASN A 100 13.49 0.54 17.92
CA ASN A 100 12.51 -0.44 17.44
C ASN A 100 11.16 0.22 17.10
N GLU A 101 10.70 1.19 17.90
CA GLU A 101 9.47 1.92 17.63
C GLU A 101 9.58 2.72 16.33
N MET A 102 10.74 3.31 16.05
CA MET A 102 10.98 4.00 14.78
C MET A 102 11.03 3.03 13.59
N ALA A 103 11.63 1.85 13.74
CA ALA A 103 11.57 0.80 12.71
C ALA A 103 10.13 0.36 12.40
N GLN A 104 9.31 0.21 13.44
CA GLN A 104 7.89 -0.13 13.31
C GLN A 104 7.09 1.01 12.67
N PHE A 105 7.33 2.26 13.10
CA PHE A 105 6.68 3.44 12.54
C PHE A 105 7.02 3.65 11.07
N SER A 106 8.31 3.71 10.73
CA SER A 106 8.75 3.97 9.37
C SER A 106 8.51 2.75 8.48
N GLY A 107 9.01 1.60 8.90
CA GLY A 107 9.04 0.39 8.09
C GLY A 107 7.67 -0.24 7.87
N ILE A 108 6.70 -0.02 8.77
CA ILE A 108 5.33 -0.53 8.59
C ILE A 108 4.36 0.57 8.23
N LEU A 109 4.19 1.58 9.08
CA LEU A 109 3.11 2.56 8.87
C LEU A 109 3.40 3.49 7.69
N MET A 110 4.61 4.03 7.64
CA MET A 110 5.02 4.95 6.58
C MET A 110 5.29 4.24 5.26
N ALA A 111 6.03 3.13 5.26
CA ALA A 111 6.34 2.36 4.06
C ALA A 111 5.08 1.77 3.42
N SER A 112 4.07 1.38 4.21
CA SER A 112 2.80 0.89 3.66
C SER A 112 1.88 1.99 3.14
N THR A 113 2.18 3.27 3.38
CA THR A 113 1.40 4.40 2.90
C THR A 113 2.17 5.18 1.84
N LEU A 114 3.06 6.09 2.23
CA LEU A 114 3.82 6.91 1.31
C LEU A 114 4.76 6.05 0.44
N GLY A 115 5.53 5.14 1.05
CA GLY A 115 6.45 4.26 0.33
C GLY A 115 5.75 3.44 -0.74
N CYS A 116 4.63 2.80 -0.38
CA CYS A 116 3.77 2.06 -1.30
C CYS A 116 3.20 2.96 -2.42
N THR A 117 2.83 4.20 -2.08
CA THR A 117 2.29 5.13 -3.07
C THR A 117 3.32 5.46 -4.15
N LEU A 118 4.57 5.73 -3.76
CA LEU A 118 5.62 6.16 -4.69
C LEU A 118 6.26 5.02 -5.48
N SER A 119 6.53 3.88 -4.82
CA SER A 119 7.13 2.72 -5.48
C SER A 119 6.14 1.92 -6.32
N PHE A 120 4.85 1.95 -6.00
CA PHE A 120 3.87 1.05 -6.61
C PHE A 120 2.61 1.74 -7.15
N THR A 121 1.76 2.27 -6.27
CA THR A 121 0.39 2.72 -6.61
C THR A 121 0.40 3.77 -7.71
N LEU A 122 1.26 4.79 -7.60
CA LEU A 122 1.28 5.91 -8.53
C LEU A 122 1.84 5.52 -9.92
N PRO A 123 3.02 4.89 -10.03
CA PRO A 123 3.52 4.38 -11.31
C PRO A 123 2.53 3.44 -12.01
N LEU A 124 1.92 2.52 -11.26
CA LEU A 124 0.92 1.59 -11.78
C LEU A 124 -0.29 2.35 -12.35
N ALA A 125 -0.86 3.27 -11.57
CA ALA A 125 -2.03 4.04 -11.99
C ALA A 125 -1.74 4.81 -13.28
N ILE A 126 -0.60 5.50 -13.36
CA ILE A 126 -0.28 6.30 -14.55
C ILE A 126 -0.10 5.43 -15.80
N GLY A 127 0.39 4.20 -15.66
CA GLY A 127 0.56 3.26 -16.77
C GLY A 127 -0.75 2.69 -17.32
N ILE A 128 -1.81 2.63 -16.51
CA ILE A 128 -3.10 2.01 -16.87
C ILE A 128 -4.15 3.05 -17.27
N ILE A 129 -4.12 4.22 -16.65
CA ILE A 129 -5.22 5.20 -16.69
C ILE A 129 -5.15 6.05 -17.97
N LYS A 130 -6.30 6.24 -18.62
CA LYS A 130 -6.40 7.02 -19.86
C LYS A 130 -6.11 8.49 -19.62
N LYS A 131 -5.60 9.19 -20.65
CA LYS A 131 -5.14 10.58 -20.56
C LYS A 131 -6.24 11.53 -20.10
N GLU A 132 -7.49 11.27 -20.50
CA GLU A 132 -8.67 12.10 -20.20
C GLU A 132 -9.04 12.05 -18.71
N SER A 133 -8.81 10.90 -18.07
CA SER A 133 -9.17 10.64 -16.67
C SER A 133 -8.02 10.92 -15.69
N LYS A 134 -6.86 11.37 -16.19
CA LYS A 134 -5.68 11.68 -15.37
C LYS A 134 -5.94 12.82 -14.39
N LYS A 135 -6.82 13.76 -14.73
CA LYS A 135 -7.14 14.89 -13.84
C LYS A 135 -7.74 14.40 -12.52
N GLU A 136 -8.75 13.53 -12.58
CA GLU A 136 -9.38 12.93 -11.40
C GLU A 136 -8.40 12.09 -10.59
N LEU A 137 -7.56 11.31 -11.28
CA LEU A 137 -6.50 10.52 -10.66
C LEU A 137 -5.58 11.43 -9.82
N PHE A 138 -5.05 12.50 -10.42
CA PHE A 138 -4.11 13.40 -9.75
C PHE A 138 -4.72 14.16 -8.58
N ILE A 139 -5.96 14.64 -8.71
CA ILE A 139 -6.68 15.26 -7.59
C ILE A 139 -6.82 14.26 -6.44
N GLY A 140 -7.20 13.02 -6.73
CA GLY A 140 -7.32 11.97 -5.72
C GLY A 140 -6.00 11.69 -5.01
N ILE A 141 -4.92 11.50 -5.77
CA ILE A 141 -3.58 11.24 -5.20
C ILE A 141 -3.16 12.36 -4.25
N VAL A 142 -3.34 13.62 -4.64
CA VAL A 142 -2.94 14.77 -3.81
C VAL A 142 -3.72 14.81 -2.50
N PHE A 143 -5.03 14.59 -2.53
CA PHE A 143 -5.81 14.52 -1.28
C PHE A 143 -5.39 13.35 -0.39
N GLY A 144 -5.03 12.22 -0.98
CA GLY A 144 -4.44 11.10 -0.27
C GLY A 144 -3.13 11.49 0.42
N ILE A 145 -2.19 12.04 -0.33
CA ILE A 145 -0.84 12.36 0.14
C ILE A 145 -0.85 13.41 1.25
N ILE A 146 -1.65 14.48 1.11
CA ILE A 146 -1.72 15.58 2.09
C ILE A 146 -2.27 15.12 3.45
N THR A 147 -3.07 14.05 3.48
CA THR A 147 -3.67 13.54 4.73
C THR A 147 -2.82 12.48 5.44
N LEU A 148 -1.78 11.94 4.78
CA LEU A 148 -0.89 10.93 5.38
C LEU A 148 -0.23 11.37 6.69
N PRO A 149 0.31 12.61 6.83
CA PRO A 149 0.98 13.00 8.06
C PRO A 149 0.09 12.93 9.31
N ILE A 150 -1.23 13.15 9.16
CA ILE A 150 -2.18 13.11 10.28
C ILE A 150 -2.40 11.66 10.74
N GLY A 151 -2.63 10.74 9.79
CA GLY A 151 -2.81 9.33 10.15
C GLY A 151 -1.52 8.72 10.70
N LEU A 152 -0.37 9.05 10.12
CA LEU A 152 0.94 8.63 10.65
C LEU A 152 1.19 9.19 12.05
N LEU A 153 0.86 10.45 12.33
CA LEU A 153 0.96 11.01 13.68
C LEU A 153 0.18 10.16 14.70
N ILE A 154 -1.06 9.81 14.39
CA ILE A 154 -1.91 8.98 15.27
C ILE A 154 -1.31 7.58 15.43
N GLY A 155 -0.87 6.95 14.33
CA GLY A 155 -0.21 5.64 14.38
C GLY A 155 1.08 5.64 15.20
N GLY A 156 1.87 6.70 15.11
CA GLY A 156 3.08 6.90 15.92
C GLY A 156 2.78 7.07 17.41
N ILE A 157 1.70 7.76 17.76
CA ILE A 157 1.23 7.87 19.15
C ILE A 157 0.81 6.49 19.68
N MET A 158 0.14 5.67 18.85
CA MET A 158 -0.23 4.29 19.22
C MET A 158 0.99 3.38 19.43
N LEU A 159 2.13 3.71 18.83
CA LEU A 159 3.43 3.05 19.06
C LEU A 159 4.18 3.62 20.29
N ASN A 160 3.56 4.49 21.08
CA ASN A 160 4.16 5.17 22.24
C ASN A 160 5.40 6.02 21.91
N ILE A 161 5.52 6.51 20.67
CA ILE A 161 6.61 7.40 20.28
C ILE A 161 6.32 8.81 20.80
N SER A 162 7.32 9.46 21.38
CA SER A 162 7.16 10.83 21.88
C SER A 162 6.75 11.81 20.78
N LEU A 163 5.84 12.73 21.11
CA LEU A 163 5.29 13.68 20.14
C LEU A 163 6.38 14.53 19.46
N LYS A 164 7.43 14.89 20.20
CA LYS A 164 8.57 15.64 19.68
C LYS A 164 9.30 14.85 18.57
N VAL A 165 9.57 13.58 18.81
CA VAL A 165 10.23 12.70 17.83
C VAL A 165 9.34 12.53 16.60
N LEU A 166 8.02 12.32 16.78
CA LEU A 166 7.09 12.20 15.66
C LEU A 166 7.06 13.44 14.79
N ILE A 167 6.90 14.63 15.38
CA ILE A 167 6.83 15.88 14.61
C ILE A 167 8.09 16.07 13.74
N ILE A 168 9.28 15.84 14.31
CA ILE A 168 10.55 15.97 13.58
C ILE A 168 10.61 14.98 12.41
N ASN A 169 10.22 13.72 12.64
CA ASN A 169 10.26 12.66 11.62
C ASN A 169 9.12 12.74 10.60
N LEU A 170 8.05 13.50 10.88
CA LEU A 170 6.99 13.80 9.92
C LEU A 170 7.35 14.95 8.97
N LEU A 171 8.33 15.82 9.31
CA LEU A 171 8.72 16.95 8.45
C LEU A 171 9.14 16.53 7.03
N PRO A 172 9.97 15.48 6.83
CA PRO A 172 10.27 14.97 5.49
C PRO A 172 9.04 14.51 4.74
N ILE A 173 8.09 13.88 5.43
CA ILE A 173 6.85 13.37 4.85
C ILE A 173 6.00 14.53 4.34
N ILE A 174 5.86 15.58 5.16
CA ILE A 174 5.15 16.80 4.78
C ILE A 174 5.84 17.49 3.61
N PHE A 175 7.17 17.57 3.63
CA PHE A 175 7.95 18.14 2.53
C PHE A 175 7.75 17.37 1.21
N ILE A 176 7.87 16.04 1.25
CA ILE A 176 7.63 15.17 0.09
C ILE A 176 6.18 15.32 -0.39
N ALA A 177 5.21 15.37 0.53
CA ALA A 177 3.81 15.54 0.21
C ALA A 177 3.55 16.85 -0.55
N ILE A 178 4.11 17.96 -0.07
CA ILE A 178 4.01 19.27 -0.73
C ILE A 178 4.70 19.24 -2.10
N MET A 179 5.94 18.74 -2.16
CA MET A 179 6.72 18.69 -3.39
C MET A 179 6.02 17.85 -4.47
N LEU A 180 5.49 16.68 -4.11
CA LEU A 180 4.74 15.83 -5.02
C LEU A 180 3.42 16.46 -5.44
N SER A 181 2.72 17.13 -4.53
CA SER A 181 1.48 17.83 -4.87
C SER A 181 1.73 18.92 -5.91
N ILE A 182 2.79 19.72 -5.73
CA ILE A 182 3.23 20.72 -6.70
C ILE A 182 3.65 20.06 -8.01
N GLY A 183 4.46 19.00 -7.95
CA GLY A 183 4.93 18.27 -9.12
C GLY A 183 3.77 17.70 -9.96
N ILE A 184 2.79 17.09 -9.31
CA ILE A 184 1.60 16.52 -9.95
C ILE A 184 0.77 17.59 -10.66
N PHE A 185 0.57 18.76 -10.06
CA PHE A 185 -0.27 19.81 -10.63
C PHE A 185 0.44 20.68 -11.68
N TYR A 186 1.71 21.03 -11.45
CA TYR A 186 2.42 22.00 -12.28
C TYR A 186 3.43 21.35 -13.24
N PHE A 187 3.98 20.18 -12.90
CA PHE A 187 5.06 19.51 -13.65
C PHE A 187 4.72 18.04 -13.91
N ASN A 188 3.50 17.80 -14.40
CA ASN A 188 2.90 16.48 -14.48
C ASN A 188 3.76 15.45 -15.22
N ASP A 189 4.18 15.76 -16.44
CA ASP A 189 4.94 14.85 -17.30
C ASP A 189 6.32 14.50 -16.69
N ILE A 190 6.99 15.48 -16.07
CA ILE A 190 8.28 15.28 -15.41
C ILE A 190 8.11 14.40 -14.18
N THR A 191 7.12 14.71 -13.34
CA THR A 191 6.83 13.97 -12.11
C THR A 191 6.51 12.50 -12.42
N ILE A 192 5.65 12.26 -13.42
CA ILE A 192 5.35 10.92 -13.94
C ILE A 192 6.63 10.21 -14.39
N LYS A 193 7.45 10.88 -15.20
CA LYS A 193 8.66 10.28 -15.75
C LYS A 193 9.63 9.85 -14.64
N ILE A 194 9.82 10.69 -13.63
CA ILE A 194 10.66 10.39 -12.46
C ILE A 194 10.13 9.17 -11.71
N LEU A 195 8.83 9.13 -11.39
CA LEU A 195 8.22 8.02 -10.64
C LEU A 195 8.23 6.70 -11.43
N ASN A 196 8.02 6.76 -12.75
CA ASN A 196 8.11 5.59 -13.62
C ASN A 196 9.55 5.07 -13.72
N ILE A 197 10.55 5.95 -13.79
CA ILE A 197 11.96 5.53 -13.75
C ILE A 197 12.27 4.91 -12.38
N PHE A 198 11.84 5.54 -11.30
CA PHE A 198 12.07 5.05 -9.94
C PHE A 198 11.50 3.64 -9.72
N SER A 199 10.22 3.41 -10.05
CA SER A 199 9.60 2.08 -9.94
C SER A 199 10.25 1.03 -10.84
N LYS A 200 10.66 1.40 -12.06
CA LYS A 200 11.42 0.50 -12.94
C LYS A 200 12.77 0.12 -12.34
N VAL A 201 13.45 1.04 -11.65
CA VAL A 201 14.70 0.74 -10.95
C VAL A 201 14.47 -0.25 -9.82
N ILE A 202 13.43 -0.05 -8.99
CA ILE A 202 13.07 -1.00 -7.92
C ILE A 202 12.75 -2.39 -8.50
N PHE A 203 11.96 -2.44 -9.58
CA PHE A 203 11.64 -3.69 -10.26
C PHE A 203 12.88 -4.36 -10.85
N PHE A 204 13.77 -3.58 -11.46
CA PHE A 204 15.05 -4.07 -12.00
C PHE A 204 15.94 -4.68 -10.91
N ILE A 205 16.05 -4.02 -9.75
CA ILE A 205 16.76 -4.57 -8.58
C ILE A 205 16.14 -5.90 -8.15
N SER A 206 14.80 -5.99 -8.12
CA SER A 206 14.12 -7.24 -7.79
C SER A 206 14.41 -8.36 -8.81
N ILE A 207 14.41 -8.05 -10.12
CA ILE A 207 14.76 -9.03 -11.15
C ILE A 207 16.22 -9.48 -11.05
N ILE A 208 17.15 -8.57 -10.74
CA ILE A 208 18.55 -8.95 -10.47
C ILE A 208 18.62 -9.88 -9.26
N GLY A 209 17.98 -9.51 -8.16
CA GLY A 209 18.03 -10.29 -6.92
C GLY A 209 17.48 -11.71 -7.10
N ILE A 210 16.34 -11.87 -7.78
CA ILE A 210 15.75 -13.19 -8.04
C ILE A 210 16.62 -13.99 -9.02
N THR A 211 17.28 -13.33 -9.99
CA THR A 211 18.22 -14.00 -10.92
C THR A 211 19.43 -14.52 -10.17
N ILE A 212 20.04 -13.70 -9.30
CA ILE A 212 21.18 -14.11 -8.47
C ILE A 212 20.78 -15.29 -7.58
N GLN A 213 19.64 -15.19 -6.89
CA GLN A 213 19.14 -16.28 -6.04
C GLN A 213 18.84 -17.55 -6.83
N GLY A 214 18.19 -17.41 -7.99
CA GLY A 214 17.86 -18.52 -8.87
C GLY A 214 19.11 -19.24 -9.37
N VAL A 215 20.12 -18.50 -9.85
CA VAL A 215 21.39 -19.09 -10.28
C VAL A 215 22.10 -19.77 -9.12
N GLN A 216 22.18 -19.13 -7.95
CA GLN A 216 22.81 -19.74 -6.77
C GLN A 216 22.09 -21.00 -6.32
N SER A 217 20.76 -21.03 -6.38
CA SER A 217 19.95 -22.19 -5.99
C SER A 217 20.01 -23.35 -6.98
N ILE A 218 20.11 -23.05 -8.29
CA ILE A 218 20.18 -24.07 -9.34
C ILE A 218 21.60 -24.62 -9.50
N SER A 219 22.61 -23.75 -9.50
CA SER A 219 24.00 -24.12 -9.80
C SER A 219 24.86 -24.39 -8.56
N GLY A 220 24.43 -23.95 -7.38
CA GLY A 220 25.22 -23.97 -6.14
C GLY A 220 26.35 -22.92 -6.09
N ILE A 221 26.52 -22.11 -7.15
CA ILE A 221 27.58 -21.09 -7.20
C ILE A 221 27.14 -19.88 -6.37
N VAL A 222 27.91 -19.58 -5.32
CA VAL A 222 27.67 -18.39 -4.47
C VAL A 222 28.18 -17.14 -5.17
N ILE A 223 27.26 -16.32 -5.67
CA ILE A 223 27.57 -15.03 -6.32
C ILE A 223 27.75 -13.94 -5.26
N PHE A 224 26.87 -13.89 -4.26
CA PHE A 224 26.93 -12.96 -3.14
C PHE A 224 26.84 -13.71 -1.81
N LYS A 225 27.74 -13.41 -0.86
CA LYS A 225 27.77 -14.07 0.45
C LYS A 225 26.71 -13.58 1.44
N ASN A 226 26.23 -12.33 1.29
CA ASN A 226 25.32 -11.68 2.25
C ASN A 226 23.89 -11.53 1.69
N LEU A 227 23.36 -12.57 1.05
CA LEU A 227 21.95 -12.58 0.65
C LEU A 227 21.10 -13.10 1.81
N MET A 228 19.86 -12.60 1.91
CA MET A 228 18.87 -13.25 2.77
C MET A 228 18.60 -14.67 2.23
N PRO A 229 18.54 -15.70 3.10
CA PRO A 229 18.30 -17.08 2.68
C PRO A 229 17.00 -17.23 1.87
N LEU A 230 17.04 -18.07 0.83
CA LEU A 230 15.91 -18.20 -0.11
C LEU A 230 14.66 -18.75 0.59
N ASP A 231 14.84 -19.68 1.52
CA ASP A 231 13.80 -20.30 2.32
C ASP A 231 13.08 -19.27 3.20
N GLU A 232 13.81 -18.36 3.85
CA GLU A 232 13.20 -17.27 4.62
C GLU A 232 12.35 -16.35 3.70
N VAL A 233 12.91 -15.96 2.55
CA VAL A 233 12.22 -15.07 1.61
C VAL A 233 10.97 -15.75 1.01
N LEU A 234 11.07 -17.00 0.58
CA LEU A 234 9.94 -17.76 0.05
C LEU A 234 8.89 -18.04 1.12
N TYR A 235 9.29 -18.21 2.38
CA TYR A 235 8.37 -18.38 3.49
C TYR A 235 7.48 -17.15 3.69
N VAL A 236 8.03 -15.94 3.58
CA VAL A 236 7.25 -14.69 3.59
C VAL A 236 6.25 -14.67 2.43
N VAL A 237 6.71 -14.93 1.20
CA VAL A 237 5.85 -14.96 0.00
C VAL A 237 4.71 -15.98 0.13
N TRP A 238 5.01 -17.17 0.64
CA TRP A 238 4.03 -18.21 0.89
C TRP A 238 2.97 -17.77 1.91
N LYS A 239 3.39 -17.20 3.05
CA LYS A 239 2.43 -16.72 4.07
C LYS A 239 1.51 -15.65 3.52
N ILE A 240 2.01 -14.74 2.68
CA ILE A 240 1.18 -13.72 2.03
C ILE A 240 0.14 -14.37 1.12
N ALA A 241 0.55 -15.32 0.27
CA ALA A 241 -0.38 -15.99 -0.65
C ALA A 241 -1.48 -16.77 0.10
N VAL A 242 -1.11 -17.49 1.17
CA VAL A 242 -2.08 -18.18 2.05
C VAL A 242 -3.03 -17.19 2.71
N PHE A 243 -2.50 -16.09 3.24
CA PHE A 243 -3.31 -15.03 3.84
C PHE A 243 -4.31 -14.45 2.83
N LEU A 244 -3.86 -14.16 1.61
CA LEU A 244 -4.69 -13.65 0.53
C LEU A 244 -5.79 -14.64 0.11
N GLY A 245 -5.52 -15.95 0.15
CA GLY A 245 -6.53 -16.98 -0.06
C GLY A 245 -7.74 -16.86 0.88
N GLY A 246 -7.53 -16.46 2.14
CA GLY A 246 -8.63 -16.19 3.07
C GLY A 246 -9.20 -14.78 2.94
N ALA A 247 -8.33 -13.79 2.76
CA ALA A 247 -8.72 -12.38 2.70
C ALA A 247 -9.61 -12.08 1.47
N TYR A 248 -9.32 -12.65 0.30
CA TYR A 248 -10.15 -12.47 -0.90
C TYR A 248 -11.55 -13.08 -0.73
N VAL A 249 -11.65 -14.23 -0.07
CA VAL A 249 -12.95 -14.85 0.24
C VAL A 249 -13.74 -13.98 1.23
N LEU A 250 -13.10 -13.50 2.29
CA LEU A 250 -13.71 -12.57 3.26
C LEU A 250 -14.25 -11.32 2.55
N LEU A 251 -13.44 -10.70 1.69
CA LEU A 251 -13.81 -9.49 0.95
C LEU A 251 -14.99 -9.71 0.01
N GLU A 252 -15.03 -10.84 -0.69
CA GLU A 252 -16.17 -11.20 -1.53
C GLU A 252 -17.44 -11.40 -0.70
N VAL A 253 -17.35 -12.05 0.47
CA VAL A 253 -18.50 -12.22 1.38
C VAL A 253 -18.99 -10.86 1.90
N ILE A 254 -18.08 -9.98 2.32
CA ILE A 254 -18.42 -8.61 2.74
C ILE A 254 -19.13 -7.87 1.59
N LYS A 255 -18.60 -7.95 0.38
CA LYS A 255 -19.20 -7.33 -0.81
C LYS A 255 -20.61 -7.86 -1.07
N ARG A 256 -20.82 -9.18 -1.04
CA ARG A 256 -22.16 -9.78 -1.21
C ARG A 256 -23.14 -9.36 -0.11
N ALA A 257 -22.69 -9.32 1.14
CA ALA A 257 -23.50 -8.88 2.27
C ALA A 257 -23.89 -7.40 2.15
N LEU A 258 -22.98 -6.56 1.66
CA LEU A 258 -23.20 -5.13 1.48
C LEU A 258 -23.99 -4.79 0.21
N ASN A 259 -24.00 -5.65 -0.82
CA ASN A 259 -24.80 -5.44 -2.04
C ASN A 259 -26.27 -5.14 -1.74
N SER A 260 -26.87 -5.81 -0.74
CA SER A 260 -28.25 -5.54 -0.32
C SER A 260 -28.46 -4.15 0.30
N LYS A 261 -27.40 -3.50 0.79
CA LYS A 261 -27.40 -2.19 1.45
C LYS A 261 -26.74 -1.09 0.60
N LEU A 262 -26.26 -1.38 -0.60
CA LEU A 262 -25.57 -0.41 -1.46
C LEU A 262 -26.44 0.81 -1.77
N ASN A 263 -27.74 0.62 -1.97
CA ASN A 263 -28.69 1.71 -2.24
C ASN A 263 -28.71 2.77 -1.14
N PHE A 264 -28.50 2.39 0.12
CA PHE A 264 -28.46 3.33 1.23
C PHE A 264 -27.19 4.19 1.18
N PHE A 265 -26.02 3.56 1.00
CA PHE A 265 -24.75 4.27 0.91
C PHE A 265 -24.65 5.13 -0.35
N SER A 266 -25.15 4.63 -1.49
CA SER A 266 -25.21 5.36 -2.76
C SER A 266 -25.98 6.67 -2.62
N LYS A 267 -27.18 6.63 -2.02
CA LYS A 267 -27.99 7.83 -1.76
C LYS A 267 -27.32 8.79 -0.77
N LYS A 268 -26.76 8.27 0.34
CA LYS A 268 -26.15 9.11 1.37
C LYS A 268 -24.91 9.86 0.88
N PHE A 269 -24.08 9.20 0.08
CA PHE A 269 -22.83 9.78 -0.42
C PHE A 269 -22.94 10.30 -1.85
N ASN A 270 -24.08 10.18 -2.51
CA ASN A 270 -24.29 10.50 -3.93
C ASN A 270 -23.16 9.90 -4.79
N LEU A 271 -22.95 8.59 -4.65
CA LEU A 271 -21.96 7.78 -5.37
C LEU A 271 -22.67 6.71 -6.17
N SER A 272 -22.13 6.32 -7.32
CA SER A 272 -22.62 5.14 -8.04
C SER A 272 -22.40 3.86 -7.20
N GLU A 273 -23.24 2.85 -7.41
CA GLU A 273 -23.05 1.53 -6.79
C GLU A 273 -21.69 0.94 -7.14
N ASN A 274 -21.24 1.12 -8.39
CA ASN A 274 -19.92 0.67 -8.85
C ASN A 274 -18.80 1.31 -8.03
N SER A 275 -18.88 2.61 -7.76
CA SER A 275 -17.91 3.32 -6.93
C SER A 275 -17.82 2.76 -5.51
N ILE A 276 -18.92 2.33 -4.92
CA ILE A 276 -18.90 1.72 -3.58
C ILE A 276 -18.27 0.33 -3.63
N VAL A 277 -18.60 -0.48 -4.65
CA VAL A 277 -18.00 -1.80 -4.84
C VAL A 277 -16.50 -1.70 -5.05
N VAL A 278 -16.05 -0.76 -5.89
CA VAL A 278 -14.64 -0.51 -6.17
C VAL A 278 -13.92 0.06 -4.93
N PHE A 279 -14.57 0.95 -4.18
CA PHE A 279 -14.06 1.42 -2.90
C PHE A 279 -13.83 0.28 -1.90
N LEU A 280 -14.80 -0.62 -1.74
CA LEU A 280 -14.62 -1.81 -0.88
C LEU A 280 -13.51 -2.72 -1.39
N GLY A 281 -13.43 -2.91 -2.71
CA GLY A 281 -12.36 -3.68 -3.34
C GLY A 281 -10.96 -3.06 -3.13
N SER A 282 -10.88 -1.74 -2.99
CA SER A 282 -9.60 -1.05 -2.74
C SER A 282 -8.95 -1.45 -1.41
N LEU A 283 -9.73 -1.89 -0.41
CA LEU A 283 -9.20 -2.46 0.84
C LEU A 283 -8.30 -3.67 0.58
N ALA A 284 -8.57 -4.43 -0.49
CA ALA A 284 -7.74 -5.53 -0.95
C ALA A 284 -6.52 -5.02 -1.73
N SER A 285 -6.75 -4.11 -2.67
CA SER A 285 -5.73 -3.63 -3.59
C SER A 285 -6.14 -2.39 -4.35
N ALA A 286 -5.21 -1.43 -4.50
CA ALA A 286 -5.42 -0.27 -5.36
C ALA A 286 -5.57 -0.65 -6.84
N ILE A 287 -5.09 -1.83 -7.26
CA ILE A 287 -5.28 -2.36 -8.62
C ILE A 287 -6.77 -2.45 -8.97
N VAL A 288 -7.64 -2.76 -8.01
CA VAL A 288 -9.09 -2.85 -8.25
C VAL A 288 -9.66 -1.50 -8.68
N VAL A 289 -9.16 -0.40 -8.10
CA VAL A 289 -9.55 0.95 -8.48
C VAL A 289 -9.08 1.29 -9.88
N PHE A 290 -7.81 1.04 -10.18
CA PHE A 290 -7.23 1.48 -11.44
C PHE A 290 -7.63 0.62 -12.64
N SER A 291 -7.87 -0.67 -12.44
CA SER A 291 -8.37 -1.57 -13.50
C SER A 291 -9.81 -1.26 -13.90
N LYS A 292 -10.63 -0.74 -12.99
CA LYS A 292 -12.04 -0.36 -13.23
C LYS A 292 -12.26 1.14 -13.33
N PHE A 293 -11.18 1.90 -13.47
CA PHE A 293 -11.23 3.34 -13.28
C PHE A 293 -12.18 4.04 -14.26
N GLU A 294 -12.21 3.59 -15.51
CA GLU A 294 -13.05 4.19 -16.54
C GLU A 294 -14.54 3.85 -16.38
N GLU A 295 -14.88 2.87 -15.54
CA GLU A 295 -16.26 2.53 -15.18
C GLU A 295 -16.79 3.38 -14.01
N LEU A 296 -15.94 4.22 -13.40
CA LEU A 296 -16.29 5.07 -12.27
C LEU A 296 -16.80 6.44 -12.74
N ASP A 297 -17.80 6.95 -12.01
CA ASP A 297 -18.19 8.35 -12.12
C ASP A 297 -17.06 9.28 -11.62
N SER A 298 -17.02 10.54 -12.08
CA SER A 298 -15.91 11.47 -11.77
C SER A 298 -15.66 11.63 -10.26
N LYS A 299 -16.74 11.63 -9.45
CA LYS A 299 -16.62 11.64 -7.99
C LYS A 299 -16.04 10.34 -7.45
N GLY A 300 -16.51 9.20 -7.94
CA GLY A 300 -15.94 7.88 -7.69
C GLY A 300 -14.45 7.78 -7.98
N LYS A 301 -14.01 8.28 -9.14
CA LYS A 301 -12.60 8.32 -9.58
C LYS A 301 -11.72 9.03 -8.54
N ILE A 302 -12.11 10.23 -8.11
CA ILE A 302 -11.33 11.01 -7.14
C ILE A 302 -11.34 10.33 -5.77
N LEU A 303 -12.51 9.91 -5.28
CA LEU A 303 -12.67 9.38 -3.92
C LEU A 303 -11.95 8.03 -3.75
N CYS A 304 -12.13 7.10 -4.68
CA CYS A 304 -11.48 5.79 -4.63
C CYS A 304 -9.95 5.92 -4.74
N THR A 305 -9.47 6.86 -5.56
CA THR A 305 -8.04 7.15 -5.65
C THR A 305 -7.50 7.73 -4.35
N ALA A 306 -8.17 8.75 -3.79
CA ALA A 306 -7.75 9.40 -2.56
C ALA A 306 -7.67 8.40 -1.39
N PHE A 307 -8.69 7.55 -1.25
CA PHE A 307 -8.67 6.48 -0.27
C PHE A 307 -7.50 5.51 -0.49
N SER A 308 -7.22 5.14 -1.75
CA SER A 308 -6.21 4.12 -2.07
C SER A 308 -4.78 4.52 -1.72
N VAL A 309 -4.47 5.81 -1.57
CA VAL A 309 -3.14 6.28 -1.15
C VAL A 309 -2.81 5.83 0.28
N GLY A 310 -3.78 5.92 1.20
CA GLY A 310 -3.59 5.58 2.61
C GLY A 310 -4.23 4.26 3.02
N GLY A 311 -5.38 3.93 2.45
CA GLY A 311 -6.27 2.84 2.88
C GLY A 311 -6.28 1.61 1.97
N ALA A 312 -5.57 1.61 0.84
CA ALA A 312 -5.46 0.39 0.04
C ALA A 312 -4.62 -0.67 0.75
N TYR A 313 -4.88 -1.95 0.46
CA TYR A 313 -4.17 -3.11 1.03
C TYR A 313 -4.35 -3.32 2.54
N VAL A 314 -5.27 -2.60 3.19
CA VAL A 314 -5.64 -2.82 4.61
C VAL A 314 -6.01 -4.27 4.88
N LEU A 315 -6.67 -4.94 3.93
CA LEU A 315 -7.00 -6.37 3.96
C LEU A 315 -6.29 -7.15 2.83
N GLY A 316 -5.20 -6.59 2.31
CA GLY A 316 -4.49 -7.10 1.14
C GLY A 316 -3.16 -7.77 1.46
N GLY A 317 -2.27 -7.80 0.45
CA GLY A 317 -0.97 -8.47 0.55
C GLY A 317 -0.06 -7.87 1.63
N GLN A 318 -0.13 -6.56 1.83
CA GLN A 318 0.63 -5.87 2.88
C GLN A 318 0.19 -6.27 4.29
N LEU A 319 -1.11 -6.49 4.53
CA LEU A 319 -1.55 -7.03 5.81
C LEU A 319 -1.06 -8.48 5.97
N GLY A 320 -1.06 -9.27 4.88
CA GLY A 320 -0.47 -10.61 4.88
C GLY A 320 1.02 -10.61 5.23
N PHE A 321 1.78 -9.62 4.72
CA PHE A 321 3.19 -9.42 5.05
C PHE A 321 3.36 -9.08 6.54
N ILE A 322 2.57 -8.14 7.06
CA ILE A 322 2.64 -7.75 8.48
C ILE A 322 2.20 -8.90 9.39
N ALA A 323 1.22 -9.69 8.97
CA ALA A 323 0.83 -10.92 9.66
C ALA A 323 1.94 -11.99 9.61
N SER A 324 2.90 -11.91 8.69
CA SER A 324 4.09 -12.76 8.68
C SER A 324 5.16 -12.26 9.64
N GLU A 325 5.47 -10.96 9.56
CA GLU A 325 6.71 -10.38 10.12
C GLU A 325 6.53 -9.60 11.42
N ALA A 326 5.34 -9.04 11.69
CA ALA A 326 5.09 -8.17 12.84
C ALA A 326 3.62 -8.24 13.26
N LYS A 327 3.19 -9.43 13.69
CA LYS A 327 1.79 -9.75 13.98
C LYS A 327 1.18 -8.81 15.01
N GLU A 328 1.94 -8.44 16.03
CA GLU A 328 1.54 -7.54 17.12
C GLU A 328 1.15 -6.13 16.65
N LEU A 329 1.52 -5.75 15.41
CA LEU A 329 1.25 -4.42 14.87
C LEU A 329 0.07 -4.38 13.91
N ILE A 330 -0.61 -5.51 13.66
CA ILE A 330 -1.78 -5.58 12.77
C ILE A 330 -2.84 -4.54 13.14
N THR A 331 -3.16 -4.42 14.44
CA THR A 331 -4.20 -3.48 14.90
C THR A 331 -3.81 -2.03 14.60
N ILE A 332 -2.54 -1.66 14.86
CA ILE A 332 -2.03 -0.31 14.65
C ILE A 332 -1.95 0.00 13.14
N TYR A 333 -1.48 -0.95 12.35
CA TYR A 333 -1.43 -0.85 10.89
C TYR A 333 -2.80 -0.59 10.28
N ILE A 334 -3.80 -1.43 10.60
CA ILE A 334 -5.15 -1.30 10.06
C ILE A 334 -5.74 0.05 10.45
N THR A 335 -5.64 0.41 11.73
CA THR A 335 -6.17 1.67 12.26
C THR A 335 -5.54 2.86 11.55
N THR A 336 -4.21 2.89 11.43
CA THR A 336 -3.47 3.98 10.80
C THR A 336 -3.85 4.15 9.33
N LYS A 337 -3.88 3.05 8.56
CA LYS A 337 -4.23 3.10 7.14
C LYS A 337 -5.68 3.50 6.89
N LEU A 338 -6.61 3.00 7.70
CA LEU A 338 -8.00 3.42 7.64
C LEU A 338 -8.15 4.90 7.97
N ILE A 339 -7.46 5.41 8.99
CA ILE A 339 -7.46 6.85 9.31
C ILE A 339 -6.94 7.66 8.12
N CYS A 340 -5.78 7.30 7.56
CA CYS A 340 -5.25 7.96 6.36
C CYS A 340 -6.27 7.96 5.20
N GLY A 341 -6.83 6.80 4.87
CA GLY A 341 -7.79 6.66 3.78
C GLY A 341 -9.08 7.45 4.00
N PHE A 342 -9.67 7.38 5.21
CA PHE A 342 -10.91 8.10 5.51
C PHE A 342 -10.71 9.61 5.61
N LEU A 343 -9.58 10.09 6.13
CA LEU A 343 -9.25 11.52 6.11
C LEU A 343 -9.17 12.04 4.66
N ALA A 344 -8.54 11.29 3.76
CA ALA A 344 -8.48 11.62 2.33
C ALA A 344 -9.89 11.71 1.70
N VAL A 345 -10.79 10.79 2.06
CA VAL A 345 -12.20 10.81 1.62
C VAL A 345 -12.93 12.05 2.16
N ILE A 346 -12.73 12.41 3.42
CA ILE A 346 -13.34 13.60 4.03
C ILE A 346 -12.90 14.87 3.28
N VAL A 347 -11.60 15.02 3.04
CA VAL A 347 -11.04 16.16 2.28
C VAL A 347 -11.64 16.20 0.87
N CYS A 348 -11.75 15.06 0.20
CA CYS A 348 -12.38 14.96 -1.12
C CYS A 348 -13.86 15.41 -1.10
N ILE A 349 -14.64 14.98 -0.11
CA ILE A 349 -16.07 15.36 0.01
C ILE A 349 -16.20 16.87 0.23
N ILE A 350 -15.36 17.46 1.08
CA ILE A 350 -15.32 18.91 1.33
C ILE A 350 -14.99 19.66 0.04
N TYR A 351 -13.94 19.26 -0.67
CA TYR A 351 -13.54 19.86 -1.94
C TYR A 351 -14.67 19.84 -2.98
N ILE A 352 -15.32 18.69 -3.17
CA ILE A 352 -16.40 18.55 -4.16
C ILE A 352 -17.59 19.44 -3.77
N ARG A 353 -17.92 19.53 -2.49
CA ARG A 353 -19.01 20.40 -2.01
C ARG A 353 -18.73 21.87 -2.30
N ILE A 354 -17.51 22.34 -2.00
CA ILE A 354 -17.09 23.73 -2.25
C ILE A 354 -17.11 24.02 -3.76
N LYS A 355 -16.56 23.12 -4.58
CA LYS A 355 -16.55 23.26 -6.05
C LYS A 355 -17.97 23.40 -6.60
N ASN A 356 -18.92 22.59 -6.14
CA ASN A 356 -20.30 22.64 -6.61
C ASN A 356 -21.01 23.94 -6.22
N VAL A 357 -20.76 24.47 -5.02
CA VAL A 357 -21.28 25.79 -4.59
C VAL A 357 -20.73 26.88 -5.50
N TRP A 358 -19.42 26.87 -5.76
CA TRP A 358 -18.77 27.89 -6.58
C TRP A 358 -19.24 27.89 -8.04
N ILE A 359 -19.46 26.70 -8.61
CA ILE A 359 -20.04 26.54 -9.95
C ILE A 359 -21.46 27.11 -10.00
N LYS A 360 -22.28 26.81 -8.98
CA LYS A 360 -23.66 27.30 -8.87
C LYS A 360 -23.72 28.83 -8.72
N GLU A 361 -22.80 29.41 -7.94
CA GLU A 361 -22.69 30.85 -7.74
C GLU A 361 -22.24 31.60 -8.99
N LYS A 362 -21.41 30.97 -9.85
CA LYS A 362 -20.92 31.56 -11.10
C LYS A 362 -21.79 31.30 -12.33
N GLY A 363 -22.88 30.53 -12.21
CA GLY A 363 -23.79 30.23 -13.31
C GLY A 363 -23.16 29.43 -14.46
N ILE A 364 -22.07 28.68 -14.20
CA ILE A 364 -21.38 27.86 -15.20
C ILE A 364 -21.99 26.45 -15.16
N GLY A 365 -23.22 26.31 -15.66
CA GLY A 365 -23.97 25.06 -15.70
C GLY A 365 -23.94 24.38 -17.06
#